data_AF-A0A1C6A925-F1
#
_entry.id   AF-A0A1C6A925-F1
#
_cell.length_a   1.000
_cell.length_b   1.000
_cell.length_c   1.000
_cell.angle_alpha   90.00
_cell.angle_beta   90.00
_cell.angle_gamma   90.00
#
_symmetry.space_group_name_H-M   'P 1'
#
loop_
_entity.id
_entity.type
_entity.pdbx_description
1 polymer ?
#
loop_
_entity_poly.entity_id
_entity_poly.type
_entity_poly.pdbx_seq_one_letter_code
_entity_poly.pdbx_strand_id
1 'polypeptide(L)'
;MLTALYSVGSVAGADLWMKVVLLTSLAYFLICFSFRRSRSGRGVLTVLMGWLLTELLCDMVWLAWFWPGGAYRNGGLGSAVALLLWPVLLCLAGGIVLWICRTGR
;
A
#
# COMPACT_ATOMS: atom_id res chain seq x y z
N MET A 1 2.27 -6.39 -3.64
CA MET A 1 2.39 -5.84 -5.00
C MET A 1 2.69 -6.91 -6.06
N LEU A 2 2.65 -8.21 -5.74
CA LEU A 2 3.01 -9.26 -6.69
C LEU A 2 1.97 -9.38 -7.81
N THR A 3 0.68 -9.20 -7.51
CA THR A 3 -0.40 -9.16 -8.51
C THR A 3 -0.30 -7.96 -9.43
N ALA A 4 0.08 -6.79 -8.91
CA ALA A 4 0.30 -5.59 -9.71
C ALA A 4 1.51 -5.76 -10.64
N LEU A 5 2.65 -6.26 -10.13
CA LEU A 5 3.86 -6.57 -10.90
C LEU A 5 3.61 -7.64 -11.97
N TYR A 6 2.87 -8.70 -11.65
CA TYR A 6 2.48 -9.73 -12.62
C TYR A 6 1.52 -9.16 -13.70
N SER A 7 0.79 -8.10 -13.35
CA SER A 7 -0.07 -7.37 -14.27
C SER A 7 0.66 -6.28 -15.07
N VAL A 8 1.91 -5.93 -14.73
CA VAL A 8 2.78 -5.03 -15.51
C VAL A 8 3.16 -5.77 -16.80
N GLY A 9 2.43 -5.49 -17.86
CA GLY A 9 2.52 -6.19 -19.15
C GLY A 9 1.15 -6.55 -19.72
N SER A 10 0.15 -6.70 -18.84
CA SER A 10 -1.22 -7.06 -19.21
C SER A 10 -2.21 -5.91 -18.99
N VAL A 11 -1.92 -4.98 -18.08
CA VAL A 11 -2.83 -3.87 -17.69
C VAL A 11 -2.34 -2.51 -18.19
N ALA A 12 -3.19 -1.81 -18.96
CA ALA A 12 -2.94 -0.43 -19.35
C ALA A 12 -2.94 0.50 -18.13
N GLY A 13 -1.85 1.26 -17.93
CA GLY A 13 -1.68 2.20 -16.82
C GLY A 13 -0.85 1.69 -15.64
N ALA A 14 -0.28 0.49 -15.72
CA ALA A 14 0.50 -0.11 -14.63
C ALA A 14 1.75 0.71 -14.27
N ASP A 15 2.38 1.37 -15.25
CA ASP A 15 3.52 2.27 -15.02
C ASP A 15 3.17 3.46 -14.13
N LEU A 16 1.98 4.04 -14.32
CA LEU A 16 1.50 5.16 -13.51
C LEU A 16 1.23 4.70 -12.07
N TRP A 17 0.62 3.53 -11.93
CA TRP A 17 0.39 2.92 -10.62
C TRP A 17 1.70 2.67 -9.86
N MET A 18 2.71 2.10 -10.51
CA MET A 18 4.03 1.87 -9.88
C MET A 18 4.66 3.18 -9.37
N LYS A 19 4.53 4.27 -10.14
CA LYS A 19 4.99 5.60 -9.69
C LYS A 19 4.23 6.07 -8.45
N VAL A 20 2.90 5.94 -8.43
CA VAL A 20 2.08 6.28 -7.26
C VAL A 20 2.50 5.45 -6.05
N VAL A 21 2.68 4.14 -6.21
CA VAL A 21 3.07 3.22 -5.14
C VAL A 21 4.40 3.59 -4.52
N LEU A 22 5.41 3.88 -5.35
CA LEU A 22 6.73 4.29 -4.88
C LEU A 22 6.67 5.64 -4.16
N LEU A 23 5.97 6.62 -4.74
CA LEU A 23 5.85 7.97 -4.17
C LEU A 23 5.15 7.95 -2.81
N THR A 24 4.03 7.25 -2.68
CA THR A 24 3.26 7.20 -1.43
C THR A 24 3.93 6.32 -0.38
N SER A 25 4.64 5.26 -0.78
CA SER A 25 5.45 4.47 0.17
C SER A 25 6.58 5.30 0.75
N LEU A 26 7.29 6.05 -0.10
CA LEU A 26 8.33 6.98 0.35
C LEU A 26 7.75 8.03 1.32
N ALA A 27 6.62 8.65 0.96
CA ALA A 27 5.93 9.61 1.81
C ALA A 27 5.53 9.00 3.17
N TYR A 28 4.99 7.79 3.16
CA TYR A 28 4.63 7.05 4.37
C TYR A 28 5.83 6.85 5.30
N PHE A 29 6.97 6.39 4.79
CA PHE A 29 8.18 6.19 5.59
C PHE A 29 8.73 7.52 6.13
N LEU A 30 8.77 8.57 5.31
CA LEU A 30 9.24 9.90 5.72
C LEU A 30 8.36 10.47 6.83
N ILE A 31 7.04 10.39 6.69
CA ILE A 31 6.09 10.85 7.71
C ILE A 31 6.27 10.04 8.99
N CYS A 32 6.28 8.71 8.92
CA CYS A 32 6.41 7.86 10.10
C CYS A 32 7.75 8.09 10.83
N PHE A 33 8.88 8.15 10.11
CA PHE A 33 10.20 8.33 10.72
C PHE A 33 10.50 9.76 11.18
N SER A 34 9.70 10.74 10.77
CA SER A 34 9.75 12.09 11.35
C SER A 34 9.49 12.06 12.86
N PHE A 35 8.70 11.09 13.34
CA PHE A 35 8.41 10.90 14.77
C PHE A 35 9.51 10.10 15.47
N ARG A 36 10.10 10.68 16.52
CA ARG A 36 11.18 10.03 17.30
C ARG A 36 10.81 8.64 17.83
N ARG A 37 9.56 8.40 18.22
CA ARG A 37 9.10 7.11 18.77
C ARG A 37 9.10 5.99 17.73
N SER A 38 8.80 6.32 16.48
CA SER A 38 8.81 5.38 15.36
C SER A 38 10.22 4.99 14.90
N ARG A 39 11.26 5.72 15.34
CA ARG A 39 12.67 5.40 15.07
C ARG A 39 13.30 4.41 16.07
N SER A 40 12.54 3.95 17.07
CA SER A 40 12.96 2.85 17.94
C SER A 40 12.93 1.52 17.18
N GLY A 41 13.71 0.51 17.59
CA GLY A 41 13.71 -0.81 16.92
C GLY A 41 12.31 -1.45 16.83
N ARG A 42 11.51 -1.31 17.90
CA ARG A 42 10.08 -1.73 17.90
C ARG A 42 9.23 -0.85 16.97
N GLY A 43 9.44 0.47 16.98
CA GLY A 43 8.72 1.41 16.10
C GLY A 43 8.97 1.15 14.62
N VAL A 44 10.23 0.88 14.24
CA VAL A 44 10.60 0.53 12.86
C VAL A 44 9.88 -0.75 12.43
N LEU A 45 9.85 -1.78 13.30
CA LEU A 45 9.11 -3.01 13.02
C LEU A 45 7.61 -2.73 12.83
N THR A 46 7.00 -1.90 13.68
CA THR A 46 5.58 -1.52 13.54
C THR A 46 5.31 -0.78 12.23
N VAL A 47 6.19 0.15 11.82
CA VAL A 47 6.09 0.87 10.55
C VAL A 47 6.17 -0.08 9.35
N LEU A 48 7.13 -1.03 9.38
CA LEU A 48 7.28 -2.05 8.33
C LEU A 48 6.08 -2.99 8.28
N MET A 49 5.58 -3.44 9.42
CA MET A 49 4.39 -4.29 9.50
C MET A 49 3.14 -3.57 8.96
N GLY A 50 2.98 -2.27 9.26
CA GLY A 50 1.90 -1.47 8.70
C GLY A 50 1.98 -1.35 7.17
N TRP A 51 3.19 -1.19 6.64
CA TRP A 51 3.42 -1.15 5.19
C TRP A 51 3.14 -2.51 4.53
N LEU A 52 3.65 -3.62 5.08
CA LEU A 52 3.42 -4.97 4.57
C LEU A 52 1.94 -5.39 4.65
N LEU A 53 1.24 -5.03 5.72
CA LEU A 53 -0.19 -5.29 5.85
C LEU A 53 -0.98 -4.54 4.78
N THR A 54 -0.60 -3.29 4.52
CA THR A 54 -1.19 -2.48 3.45
C THR A 54 -0.95 -3.13 2.08
N GLU A 55 0.27 -3.65 1.85
CA GLU A 55 0.62 -4.43 0.66
C GLU A 55 -0.28 -5.64 0.47
N LEU A 56 -0.43 -6.46 1.51
CA LEU A 56 -1.26 -7.65 1.46
C LEU A 56 -2.73 -7.31 1.18
N LEU A 57 -3.29 -6.32 1.87
CA LEU A 57 -4.68 -5.91 1.68
C LEU A 57 -4.92 -5.35 0.28
N CYS A 58 -4.01 -4.53 -0.22
CA CYS A 58 -4.09 -4.00 -1.57
C CYS A 58 -4.05 -5.13 -2.61
N ASP A 59 -3.14 -6.09 -2.45
CA ASP A 59 -3.03 -7.24 -3.36
C ASP A 59 -4.29 -8.11 -3.36
N MET A 60 -4.93 -8.31 -2.20
CA MET A 60 -6.19 -9.06 -2.09
C MET A 60 -7.34 -8.37 -2.83
N VAL A 61 -7.46 -7.05 -2.69
CA VAL A 61 -8.47 -6.26 -3.41
C VAL A 61 -8.21 -6.31 -4.92
N TRP A 62 -6.95 -6.19 -5.34
CA TRP A 62 -6.57 -6.28 -6.74
C TRP A 62 -6.83 -7.67 -7.32
N LEU A 63 -6.52 -8.73 -6.57
CA LEU A 63 -6.80 -10.11 -6.96
C LEU A 63 -8.31 -10.30 -7.16
N ALA A 64 -9.14 -9.85 -6.22
CA ALA A 64 -10.59 -9.94 -6.33
C ALA A 64 -11.15 -9.14 -7.52
N TRP A 65 -10.53 -7.99 -7.83
CA TRP A 65 -10.96 -7.11 -8.90
C TRP A 65 -10.58 -7.60 -10.30
N PHE A 66 -9.32 -8.04 -10.49
CA PHE A 66 -8.81 -8.49 -11.78
C PHE A 66 -9.07 -9.97 -12.05
N TRP A 67 -9.29 -10.80 -11.01
CA TRP A 67 -9.60 -12.23 -11.13
C TRP A 67 -10.91 -12.62 -10.42
N PRO A 68 -12.06 -11.99 -10.74
CA PRO A 68 -13.34 -12.41 -10.17
C PRO A 68 -13.65 -13.85 -10.61
N GLY A 69 -13.69 -14.78 -9.65
CA GLY A 69 -13.94 -16.20 -9.93
C GLY A 69 -12.80 -16.92 -10.66
N GLY A 70 -11.56 -16.39 -10.62
CA GLY A 70 -10.38 -17.05 -11.20
C GLY A 70 -10.15 -16.79 -12.69
N ALA A 71 -11.02 -16.03 -13.37
CA ALA A 71 -10.81 -15.59 -14.74
C ALA A 71 -10.30 -14.14 -14.78
N TYR A 72 -9.22 -13.89 -15.52
CA TYR A 72 -8.67 -12.55 -15.69
C TYR A 72 -9.66 -11.64 -16.43
N ARG A 73 -10.02 -10.51 -15.82
CA ARG A 73 -10.82 -9.45 -16.43
C ARG A 73 -10.10 -8.12 -16.27
N ASN A 74 -9.58 -7.62 -17.39
CA ASN A 74 -8.91 -6.32 -17.41
C ASN A 74 -9.94 -5.20 -17.55
N GLY A 75 -10.37 -4.63 -16.42
CA GLY A 75 -11.20 -3.42 -16.41
C GLY A 75 -10.43 -2.12 -16.67
N GLY A 76 -9.11 -2.20 -16.88
CA GLY A 76 -8.20 -1.06 -16.94
C GLY A 76 -7.93 -0.44 -15.56
N LEU A 77 -6.77 0.23 -15.41
CA LEU A 77 -6.46 1.06 -14.23
C LEU A 77 -7.20 2.41 -14.22
N GLY A 78 -8.13 2.63 -15.14
CA GLY A 78 -8.78 3.91 -15.41
C GLY A 78 -9.81 4.36 -14.36
N SER A 79 -10.14 3.53 -13.36
CA SER A 79 -10.97 4.00 -12.24
C SER A 79 -10.06 4.68 -11.22
N ALA A 80 -10.32 5.96 -10.93
CA ALA A 80 -9.59 6.73 -9.90
C ALA A 80 -9.55 5.98 -8.54
N VAL A 81 -10.52 5.11 -8.29
CA VAL A 81 -10.61 4.25 -7.11
C VAL A 81 -9.44 3.26 -7.03
N ALA A 82 -9.04 2.62 -8.13
CA ALA A 82 -7.91 1.71 -8.14
C ALA A 82 -6.59 2.44 -7.82
N LEU A 83 -6.41 3.65 -8.37
CA LEU A 83 -5.23 4.50 -8.14
C LEU A 83 -5.16 5.09 -6.73
N LEU A 84 -6.30 5.28 -6.05
CA LEU A 84 -6.36 5.86 -4.71
C LEU A 84 -6.36 4.81 -3.58
N LEU A 85 -6.60 3.54 -3.90
CA LEU A 85 -6.66 2.47 -2.90
C LEU A 85 -5.38 2.41 -2.04
N TRP A 86 -4.22 2.43 -2.69
CA TRP A 86 -2.92 2.35 -2.03
C TRP A 86 -2.64 3.53 -1.09
N PRO A 87 -2.72 4.81 -1.53
CA PRO A 87 -2.52 5.94 -0.63
C PRO A 87 -3.52 5.97 0.53
N VAL A 88 -4.79 5.61 0.29
CA VAL A 88 -5.80 5.56 1.38
C VAL A 88 -5.43 4.53 2.43
N LEU A 89 -5.07 3.31 2.02
CA LEU A 89 -4.65 2.26 2.95
C LEU A 89 -3.39 2.67 3.73
N LEU A 90 -2.40 3.30 3.06
CA LEU A 90 -1.19 3.79 3.73
C LEU A 90 -1.48 4.91 4.74
N CYS A 91 -2.43 5.81 4.46
CA CYS A 91 -2.87 6.83 5.40
C CYS A 91 -3.50 6.20 6.65
N LEU A 92 -4.36 5.20 6.48
CA LEU A 92 -4.98 4.46 7.58
C LEU A 92 -3.92 3.71 8.40
N ALA A 93 -3.02 2.98 7.73
CA ALA A 93 -1.92 2.28 8.38
C ALA A 93 -1.00 3.25 9.13
N GLY A 94 -0.67 4.41 8.54
CA GLY A 94 0.14 5.44 9.17
C GLY A 94 -0.51 5.99 10.43
N GLY A 95 -1.81 6.29 10.39
CA GLY A 95 -2.57 6.70 11.57
C GLY A 95 -2.51 5.66 12.70
N ILE A 96 -2.71 4.39 12.38
CA ILE A 96 -2.66 3.27 13.33
C ILE A 96 -1.24 3.11 13.90
N VAL A 97 -0.21 3.09 13.05
CA VAL A 97 1.19 2.93 13.44
C VAL A 97 1.61 4.07 14.36
N LEU A 98 1.29 5.31 14.02
CA LEU A 98 1.60 6.47 14.86
C LEU A 98 0.84 6.42 16.18
N TRP A 99 -0.40 5.94 16.19
CA TRP A 99 -1.16 5.71 17.42
C TRP A 99 -0.51 4.65 18.30
N ILE A 100 -0.14 3.48 17.75
CA ILE A 100 0.54 2.39 18.47
C ILE A 100 1.89 2.86 19.02
N CYS A 101 2.71 3.53 18.20
CA CYS A 101 4.00 4.08 18.65
C CYS A 101 3.82 5.19 19.70
N ARG A 102 2.64 5.82 19.77
CA ARG A 102 2.32 6.82 20.80
C ARG A 102 1.83 6.19 22.11
N THR A 103 1.07 5.10 22.06
CA THR A 103 0.45 4.45 23.23
C THR A 103 1.30 3.34 23.84
N GLY A 104 2.23 2.76 23.08
CA GLY A 104 3.24 1.82 23.59
C GLY A 104 4.21 2.53 24.54
N ARG A 105 3.81 2.62 25.81
CA ARG A 105 4.69 2.88 26.96
C ARG A 105 5.59 1.67 27.18
#